data_AF-A0A945X6W0-F1
#
_entry.id   AF-A0A945X6W0-F1
#
_cell.length_a   1.000
_cell.length_b   1.000
_cell.length_c   1.000
_cell.angle_alpha   90.00
_cell.angle_beta   90.00
_cell.angle_gamma   90.00
#
_symmetry.space_group_name_H-M   'P 1'
#
loop_
_entity.id
_entity.type
_entity.pdbx_description
1 polymer ?
#
loop_
_entity_poly.entity_id
_entity_poly.type
_entity_poly.pdbx_seq_one_letter_code
_entity_poly.pdbx_strand_id
1 'polypeptide(L)' 'MKWRVGFFILVLFVTACGIGVDDSDKKIFRYNESAGMHTLDPAFSKDQATIWATNQLFNGLVQLDHDLNVKP' A
#
# COMPACT_ATOMS: atom_id res chain seq x y z
N MET A 1 -25.46 -43.68 1.76
CA MET A 1 -25.46 -42.41 0.99
C MET A 1 -25.02 -41.18 1.80
N LYS A 2 -25.44 -41.02 3.07
CA LYS A 2 -25.10 -39.85 3.91
C LYS A 2 -23.60 -39.63 4.17
N TRP A 3 -22.80 -40.70 4.28
CA TRP A 3 -21.34 -40.63 4.49
C TRP A 3 -20.58 -40.04 3.29
N ARG A 4 -21.04 -40.30 2.06
CA ARG A 4 -20.40 -39.77 0.84
C ARG A 4 -20.60 -38.25 0.72
N VAL A 5 -21.75 -37.75 1.18
CA VAL A 5 -22.06 -36.32 1.22
C VAL A 5 -21.22 -35.62 2.29
N GLY A 6 -21.11 -36.22 3.49
CA GLY A 6 -20.24 -35.69 4.55
C GLY A 6 -18.76 -35.61 4.14
N PHE A 7 -18.26 -36.64 3.43
CA PHE A 7 -16.91 -36.64 2.89
C PHE A 7 -16.67 -35.52 1.85
N PHE A 8 -17.62 -35.30 0.93
CA PHE A 8 -17.53 -34.23 -0.05
C PHE A 8 -17.55 -32.84 0.60
N ILE A 9 -18.37 -32.64 1.64
CA ILE A 9 -18.42 -31.39 2.40
C ILE A 9 -17.08 -31.16 3.13
N LEU A 10 -16.52 -32.20 3.75
CA LEU A 10 -15.22 -32.11 4.43
C LEU A 10 -14.13 -31.67 3.46
N VAL A 11 -14.02 -32.31 2.29
CA VAL A 11 -13.02 -31.97 1.27
C VAL A 11 -13.15 -30.52 0.81
N LEU A 12 -14.38 -30.03 0.61
CA LEU A 12 -14.67 -28.63 0.29
C LEU A 12 -14.15 -27.65 1.36
N PHE A 13 -14.24 -28.02 2.64
CA PHE A 13 -13.73 -27.19 3.74
C PHE A 13 -12.20 -27.17 3.81
N VAL A 14 -11.52 -28.28 3.47
CA VAL A 14 -10.04 -28.33 3.55
C VAL A 14 -9.38 -27.55 2.39
N THR A 15 -10.04 -27.42 1.25
CA THR A 15 -9.50 -26.71 0.08
C THR A 15 -9.75 -25.19 0.08
N ALA A 16 -10.47 -24.65 1.06
CA ALA A 16 -10.82 -23.23 1.12
C ALA A 16 -9.72 -22.31 1.69
N CYS A 17 -8.58 -22.87 2.12
CA CYS A 17 -7.48 -22.07 2.65
C CYS A 17 -6.73 -21.38 1.49
N GLY A 18 -6.87 -20.05 1.44
CA GLY A 18 -6.41 -19.22 0.34
C GLY A 18 -4.89 -19.20 0.16
N ILE A 19 -4.48 -19.13 -1.10
CA ILE A 19 -3.11 -18.86 -1.50
C ILE A 19 -2.75 -17.48 -0.95
N GLY A 20 -1.73 -17.39 -0.09
CA GLY A 20 -1.17 -16.11 0.32
C GLY A 20 -0.75 -15.33 -0.91
N VAL A 21 -1.10 -14.04 -0.98
CA VAL A 21 -0.71 -13.20 -2.11
C VAL A 21 0.82 -13.16 -2.14
N ASP A 22 1.41 -13.77 -3.15
CA ASP A 22 2.84 -13.69 -3.39
C ASP A 22 3.16 -12.31 -3.97
N ASP A 23 3.68 -11.44 -3.12
CA ASP A 23 4.10 -10.08 -3.47
C ASP A 23 5.62 -10.01 -3.75
N SER A 24 6.33 -11.14 -3.86
CA SER A 24 7.80 -11.17 -4.03
C SER A 24 8.29 -10.35 -5.22
N ASP A 25 7.51 -10.33 -6.30
CA ASP A 25 7.86 -9.65 -7.55
C ASP A 25 7.37 -8.19 -7.58
N LYS A 26 6.66 -7.73 -6.54
CA LYS A 26 6.09 -6.38 -6.47
C LYS A 26 6.94 -5.49 -5.58
N LYS A 27 7.12 -4.25 -6.01
CA LYS A 27 7.71 -3.19 -5.18
C LYS A 27 6.60 -2.45 -4.43
N ILE A 28 6.16 -3.01 -3.30
CA ILE A 28 5.11 -2.41 -2.47
C ILE A 28 5.74 -1.57 -1.37
N PHE A 29 5.44 -0.27 -1.38
CA PHE A 29 5.76 0.63 -0.27
C PHE A 29 4.51 0.85 0.58
N ARG A 30 4.61 0.60 1.90
CA ARG A 30 3.53 0.83 2.88
C ARG A 30 3.99 1.93 3.83
N TYR A 31 3.27 3.05 3.81
CA TYR A 31 3.55 4.21 4.65
C TYR A 31 2.43 4.38 5.68
N ASN A 32 2.80 4.53 6.95
CA ASN A 32 1.87 4.80 8.03
C ASN A 32 2.03 6.26 8.47
N GLU A 33 1.06 7.09 8.12
CA GLU A 33 0.99 8.48 8.56
C GLU A 33 0.16 8.56 9.85
N SER A 34 0.73 9.19 10.88
CA SER A 34 0.06 9.35 12.17
C SER A 34 -0.92 10.53 12.20
N ALA A 35 -0.67 11.55 11.37
CA ALA A 35 -1.54 12.70 11.21
C ALA A 35 -2.65 12.46 10.17
N GLY A 36 -3.72 13.26 10.23
CA GLY A 36 -4.72 13.27 9.16
C GLY A 36 -4.22 14.01 7.92
N MET A 37 -4.45 13.48 6.72
CA MET A 37 -4.25 14.21 5.47
C MET A 37 -5.51 15.02 5.14
N HIS A 38 -5.39 16.34 5.13
CA HIS A 38 -6.53 17.25 4.88
C HIS A 38 -6.69 17.62 3.40
N THR A 39 -5.63 17.53 2.61
CA THR A 39 -5.61 17.81 1.18
C THR A 39 -4.51 17.02 0.48
N LEU A 40 -4.58 16.89 -0.83
CA LEU A 40 -3.48 16.40 -1.69
C LEU A 40 -3.16 17.42 -2.78
N ASP A 41 -3.72 18.63 -2.69
CA ASP A 41 -3.37 19.73 -3.58
C ASP A 41 -2.03 20.33 -3.11
N PRO A 42 -0.96 20.27 -3.94
CA PRO A 42 0.34 20.81 -3.57
C PRO A 42 0.30 22.31 -3.25
N ALA A 43 -0.64 23.09 -3.82
CA ALA A 43 -0.78 24.52 -3.51
C ALA A 43 -1.22 24.80 -2.06
N PHE A 44 -1.85 23.82 -1.40
CA PHE A 44 -2.31 23.90 -0.02
C PHE A 44 -1.50 23.00 0.93
N SER A 45 -0.40 22.43 0.47
CA SER A 45 0.48 21.54 1.24
C SER A 45 1.34 22.32 2.23
N LYS A 46 0.90 22.37 3.51
CA LYS A 46 1.50 23.23 4.55
C LYS A 46 2.03 22.48 5.76
N ASP A 47 1.56 21.26 5.99
CA ASP A 47 2.00 20.38 7.07
C ASP A 47 2.78 19.19 6.52
N GLN A 48 3.56 18.53 7.37
CA GLN A 48 4.48 17.47 6.97
C GLN A 48 3.79 16.25 6.34
N ALA A 49 2.62 15.86 6.84
CA ALA A 49 1.87 14.71 6.31
C ALA A 49 1.42 14.99 4.88
N THR A 50 0.86 16.17 4.65
CA THR A 50 0.46 16.61 3.33
C THR A 50 1.66 16.82 2.40
N ILE A 51 2.77 17.40 2.90
CA ILE A 51 4.01 17.61 2.13
C ILE A 51 4.59 16.28 1.65
N TRP A 52 4.65 15.28 2.52
CA TRP A 52 5.18 13.97 2.16
C TRP A 52 4.30 13.25 1.15
N ALA A 53 2.98 13.25 1.33
CA ALA A 53 2.07 12.64 0.38
C ALA A 53 2.09 13.33 -0.99
N THR A 54 2.08 14.67 -1.01
CA THR A 54 2.14 15.45 -2.26
C THR A 54 3.46 15.27 -2.99
N ASN A 55 4.60 15.20 -2.28
CA ASN A 55 5.91 14.91 -2.89
C ASN A 55 6.00 13.48 -3.48
N GLN A 56 5.19 12.52 -3.02
CA GLN A 56 5.11 11.20 -3.66
C GLN A 56 4.27 11.21 -4.94
N LEU A 57 3.35 12.17 -5.07
CA LEU A 57 2.39 12.25 -6.19
C LEU A 57 2.82 13.23 -7.28
N PHE A 58 3.58 14.27 -6.93
CA PHE A 58 3.93 15.37 -7.82
C PHE A 58 5.44 15.67 -7.76
N ASN A 59 5.97 16.16 -8.88
CA ASN A 59 7.35 16.59 -8.99
C ASN A 59 7.45 18.11 -9.02
N GLY A 60 8.39 18.67 -8.27
CA GLY A 60 8.82 20.07 -8.41
C GLY A 60 9.80 20.27 -9.57
N LEU A 61 10.19 21.52 -9.80
CA LEU A 61 11.29 21.87 -10.72
C LEU A 61 12.66 21.41 -10.22
N VAL A 62 12.75 21.15 -8.92
CA VAL A 62 13.91 20.64 -8.21
C VAL A 62 13.44 19.73 -7.08
N GLN A 63 14.29 18.80 -6.65
CA GLN A 63 14.05 17.85 -5.56
C GLN A 63 15.28 17.70 -4.69
N LEU A 64 15.10 17.18 -3.47
CA LEU A 64 16.21 16.85 -2.58
C LEU A 64 16.60 15.38 -2.79
N ASP A 65 17.90 15.11 -2.85
CA ASP A 65 18.40 13.74 -2.78
C ASP A 65 18.47 13.22 -1.33
N HIS A 66 18.98 11.99 -1.17
CA HIS A 66 19.10 11.32 0.13
C HIS A 66 20.05 12.04 1.10
N ASP A 67 20.99 12.83 0.58
CA ASP A 67 21.93 13.66 1.34
C ASP A 67 21.43 15.10 1.48
N LEU A 68 20.18 15.36 1.10
CA LEU A 68 19.52 16.67 1.10
C LEU A 68 20.17 17.70 0.17
N ASN A 69 20.86 17.25 -0.88
CA ASN A 69 21.34 18.16 -1.93
C ASN A 69 20.21 18.44 -2.93
N VAL A 70 20.16 19.69 -3.40
CA VAL A 70 19.22 20.10 -4.44
C VAL A 70 19.64 19.47 -5.78
N LYS A 71 18.70 18.77 -6.41
CA LYS A 71 18.78 18.20 -7.76
C LYS A 71 17.69 18.79 -8.63
N PRO A 72 17.92 18.93 -9.94
CA PRO A 72 16.85 19.19 -10.91
C PRO A 72 15.78 18.10 -10.84
#